data_AF-A0A434QSK2-F1
#
_entry.id   AF-A0A434QSK2-F1
#
_cell.length_a   1.000
_cell.length_b   1.000
_cell.length_c   1.000
_cell.angle_alpha   90.00
_cell.angle_beta   90.00
_cell.angle_gamma   90.00
#
_symmetry.space_group_name_H-M   'P 1'
#
loop_
_entity.id
_entity.type
_entity.pdbx_description
1 polymer ?
#
loop_
_entity_poly.entity_id
_entity_poly.type
_entity_poly.pdbx_seq_one_letter_code
_entity_poly.pdbx_strand_id
1 'polypeptide(L)'
;VLLTTGIFGVAAYYLLNLSWLESSLLGAAVASTDAAAVFFLLRAGEIHLRERVRSTLEVESGTNDPIAIFLTISLVEIIAAHANPEANVLATSLVIGFVINMGLGAIIGVLGGLAIVRLVERLNLDHGLLPIFVLTLSLMVFAAAGAIGGSGFLAVYL
;
A
#
# COMPACT_ATOMS: atom_id res chain seq x y z
N VAL A 1 6.85 -2.08 -8.16
CA VAL A 1 7.40 -1.35 -6.99
C VAL A 1 8.91 -1.47 -6.89
N LEU A 2 9.48 -2.58 -6.40
CA LEU A 2 10.92 -2.69 -6.11
C LEU A 2 11.85 -2.36 -7.29
N LEU A 3 11.54 -2.90 -8.48
CA LEU A 3 12.32 -2.59 -9.69
C LEU A 3 12.24 -1.10 -10.04
N THR A 4 11.04 -0.51 -9.99
CA THR A 4 10.82 0.93 -10.22
C THR A 4 11.61 1.78 -9.23
N THR A 5 11.53 1.44 -7.94
CA THR A 5 12.28 2.09 -6.87
C THR A 5 13.79 2.01 -7.09
N GLY A 6 14.31 0.84 -7.46
CA GLY A 6 15.73 0.64 -7.73
C GLY A 6 16.23 1.43 -8.93
N ILE A 7 15.53 1.34 -10.08
CA ILE A 7 15.91 2.06 -11.30
C ILE A 7 15.86 3.57 -11.08
N PHE A 8 14.77 4.07 -10.49
CA PHE A 8 14.62 5.49 -10.20
C PHE A 8 15.64 5.96 -9.17
N GLY A 9 15.88 5.18 -8.12
CA GLY A 9 16.87 5.49 -7.09
C GLY A 9 18.29 5.59 -7.64
N VAL A 10 18.68 4.69 -8.55
CA VAL A 10 19.99 4.79 -9.24
C VAL A 10 20.09 6.08 -10.04
N ALA A 11 19.04 6.44 -10.80
CA ALA A 11 19.03 7.69 -11.54
C ALA A 11 19.11 8.92 -10.62
N ALA A 12 18.34 8.93 -9.53
CA ALA A 12 18.33 10.01 -8.55
C ALA A 12 19.70 10.20 -7.88
N TYR A 13 20.40 9.11 -7.55
CA TYR A 13 21.75 9.16 -6.97
C TYR A 13 22.73 9.93 -7.87
N TYR A 14 22.76 9.61 -9.16
CA TYR A 14 23.66 10.25 -10.11
C TYR A 14 23.25 11.67 -10.51
N LEU A 15 21.96 11.99 -10.48
CA LEU A 15 21.45 13.29 -10.94
C LEU A 15 21.34 14.35 -9.84
N LEU A 16 21.07 13.94 -8.60
CA LEU A 16 20.68 14.85 -7.50
C LEU A 16 21.71 14.94 -6.38
N ASN A 17 22.84 14.22 -6.47
CA ASN A 17 23.88 14.16 -5.42
C ASN A 17 23.33 13.75 -4.04
N LEU A 18 22.35 12.85 -4.03
CA LEU A 18 21.77 12.28 -2.81
C LEU A 18 22.53 11.03 -2.38
N SER A 19 22.43 10.63 -1.10
CA SER A 19 22.91 9.32 -0.65
C SER A 19 22.09 8.17 -1.26
N TRP A 20 22.59 6.94 -1.19
CA TRP A 20 21.87 5.76 -1.66
C TRP A 20 20.51 5.57 -0.96
N LEU A 21 20.43 5.86 0.33
CA LEU A 21 19.19 5.74 1.11
C LEU A 21 18.18 6.81 0.71
N GLU A 22 18.60 8.08 0.59
CA GLU A 22 17.74 9.17 0.16
C GLU A 22 17.25 8.99 -1.29
N SER A 23 18.12 8.49 -2.16
CA SER A 23 17.75 8.21 -3.55
C SER A 23 16.76 7.05 -3.66
N SER A 24 16.96 5.99 -2.85
CA SER A 24 16.02 4.86 -2.77
C SER A 24 14.69 5.28 -2.16
N LEU A 25 14.70 6.19 -1.18
CA LEU A 25 13.49 6.77 -0.58
C LEU A 25 12.69 7.54 -1.63
N LEU A 26 13.36 8.37 -2.44
CA LEU A 26 12.71 9.08 -3.54
C LEU A 26 12.11 8.10 -4.56
N GLY A 27 12.83 7.03 -4.89
CA GLY A 27 12.33 5.96 -5.75
C GLY A 27 11.14 5.20 -5.16
N ALA A 28 11.08 5.02 -3.83
CA ALA A 28 9.95 4.38 -3.16
C ALA A 28 8.71 5.26 -3.19
N ALA A 29 8.87 6.57 -2.93
CA ALA A 29 7.78 7.53 -2.94
C ALA A 29 7.12 7.67 -4.33
N VAL A 30 7.91 7.60 -5.41
CA VAL A 30 7.41 7.71 -6.80
C VAL A 30 6.91 6.37 -7.36
N ALA A 31 7.18 5.25 -6.69
CA ALA A 31 6.80 3.95 -7.21
C ALA A 31 5.29 3.67 -7.17
N SER A 32 4.51 4.38 -6.33
CA SER A 32 3.04 4.31 -6.30
C SER A 32 2.42 4.82 -7.61
N THR A 33 1.35 4.17 -8.06
CA THR A 33 0.69 4.49 -9.34
C THR A 33 -0.79 4.73 -9.09
N ASP A 34 -1.32 5.89 -9.49
CA ASP A 34 -2.74 6.22 -9.35
C ASP A 34 -3.51 5.87 -10.65
N ALA A 35 -4.21 4.74 -10.64
CA ALA A 35 -5.07 4.36 -11.76
C ALA A 35 -6.37 5.16 -11.82
N ALA A 36 -6.84 5.78 -10.72
CA ALA A 36 -8.12 6.50 -10.70
C ALA A 36 -8.09 7.72 -11.62
N ALA A 37 -6.99 8.48 -11.62
CA ALA A 37 -6.78 9.60 -12.54
C ALA A 37 -6.79 9.15 -14.01
N VAL A 38 -6.15 8.02 -14.31
CA VAL A 38 -6.10 7.46 -15.67
C VAL A 38 -7.49 6.99 -16.11
N PHE A 39 -8.24 6.31 -15.25
CA PHE A 39 -9.61 5.88 -15.55
C PHE A 39 -10.59 7.03 -15.71
N PHE A 40 -10.43 8.10 -14.94
CA PHE A 40 -11.22 9.32 -15.12
C PHE A 40 -11.00 9.91 -16.52
N LEU A 41 -9.75 10.03 -16.97
CA LEU A 41 -9.41 10.54 -18.30
C LEU A 41 -9.91 9.62 -19.43
N LEU A 42 -9.76 8.31 -19.28
CA LEU A 42 -10.24 7.34 -20.26
C LEU A 42 -11.76 7.40 -20.42
N ARG A 43 -12.48 7.53 -19.30
CA ARG A 43 -13.94 7.70 -19.31
C ARG A 43 -14.36 9.04 -19.93
N ALA A 44 -13.65 10.12 -19.62
CA ALA A 44 -13.90 11.43 -20.20
C ALA A 44 -13.60 11.47 -21.72
N GLY A 45 -12.63 10.67 -22.17
CA GLY A 45 -12.31 10.50 -23.60
C GLY A 45 -13.12 9.43 -24.32
N GLU A 46 -14.15 8.85 -23.69
CA GLU A 46 -14.99 7.77 -24.23
C GLU A 46 -14.21 6.51 -24.66
N ILE A 47 -13.02 6.30 -24.11
CA ILE A 47 -12.17 5.14 -24.39
C ILE A 47 -12.60 3.99 -23.48
N HIS A 48 -13.22 2.98 -24.08
CA HIS A 48 -13.68 1.78 -23.38
C HIS A 48 -12.57 0.73 -23.35
N LEU A 49 -11.93 0.55 -22.19
CA LEU A 49 -11.00 -0.58 -22.00
C LEU A 49 -11.76 -1.89 -21.85
N ARG A 50 -11.12 -2.96 -22.36
CA ARG A 50 -11.53 -4.33 -22.06
C ARG A 50 -11.52 -4.53 -20.54
N GLU A 51 -12.58 -5.13 -20.02
CA GLU A 51 -12.79 -5.35 -18.58
C GLU A 51 -11.58 -6.00 -17.90
N ARG A 52 -10.96 -7.00 -18.54
CA ARG A 52 -9.75 -7.67 -18.04
C ARG A 52 -8.56 -6.74 -17.82
N VAL A 53 -8.35 -5.76 -18.71
CA VAL A 53 -7.24 -4.81 -18.59
C VAL A 53 -7.52 -3.82 -17.48
N ARG A 54 -8.77 -3.36 -17.38
CA ARG A 54 -9.22 -2.49 -16.29
C ARG A 54 -9.04 -3.16 -14.93
N SER A 55 -9.52 -4.39 -14.75
CA SER A 55 -9.39 -5.11 -13.48
C SER A 55 -7.93 -5.34 -13.09
N THR A 56 -7.07 -5.66 -14.06
CA THR A 56 -5.63 -5.83 -13.80
C THR A 56 -4.98 -4.52 -13.36
N LEU A 57 -5.30 -3.40 -14.02
CA LEU A 57 -4.78 -2.07 -13.66
C LEU A 57 -5.28 -1.60 -12.28
N GLU A 58 -6.54 -1.85 -11.94
CA GLU A 58 -7.09 -1.53 -10.61
C GLU A 58 -6.37 -2.34 -9.52
N VAL A 59 -6.14 -3.64 -9.73
CA VAL A 59 -5.41 -4.50 -8.78
C VAL A 59 -3.94 -4.12 -8.69
N GLU A 60 -3.29 -3.82 -9.81
CA GLU A 60 -1.89 -3.39 -9.84
C GLU A 60 -1.71 -2.09 -9.05
N SER A 61 -2.54 -1.07 -9.33
CA SER A 61 -2.51 0.22 -8.64
C SER A 61 -2.81 0.07 -7.15
N GLY A 62 -3.87 -0.65 -6.77
CA GLY A 62 -4.26 -0.81 -5.37
C GLY A 62 -3.25 -1.62 -4.55
N THR A 63 -2.59 -2.63 -5.14
CA THR A 63 -1.59 -3.43 -4.43
C THR A 63 -0.23 -2.72 -4.30
N ASN A 64 0.09 -1.84 -5.25
CA ASN A 64 1.33 -1.09 -5.26
C ASN A 64 1.42 -0.10 -4.07
N ASP A 65 0.30 0.54 -3.72
CA ASP A 65 0.24 1.59 -2.69
C ASP A 65 0.71 1.13 -1.30
N PRO A 66 0.18 0.04 -0.70
CA PRO A 66 0.69 -0.44 0.59
C PRO A 66 2.19 -0.76 0.57
N ILE A 67 2.70 -1.29 -0.55
CA ILE A 67 4.12 -1.65 -0.70
C ILE A 67 4.99 -0.40 -0.76
N ALA A 68 4.59 0.61 -1.54
CA ALA A 68 5.31 1.87 -1.66
C ALA A 68 5.34 2.63 -0.32
N ILE A 69 4.21 2.66 0.39
CA ILE A 69 4.11 3.28 1.72
C ILE A 69 5.01 2.56 2.72
N PHE A 70 4.98 1.22 2.77
CA PHE A 70 5.85 0.43 3.64
C PHE A 70 7.33 0.76 3.39
N LEU A 71 7.78 0.69 2.13
CA LEU A 71 9.18 0.97 1.78
C LEU A 71 9.59 2.40 2.16
N THR A 72 8.70 3.37 1.93
CA THR A 72 8.95 4.77 2.27
C THR A 72 9.12 4.94 3.78
N ILE A 73 8.20 4.41 4.59
CA ILE A 73 8.27 4.50 6.05
C ILE A 73 9.54 3.82 6.57
N SER A 74 9.83 2.60 6.11
CA SER A 74 11.02 1.87 6.55
C SER A 74 12.32 2.61 6.20
N LEU A 75 12.42 3.18 5.01
CA LEU A 75 13.61 3.96 4.61
C LEU A 75 13.74 5.25 5.43
N VAL A 76 12.63 5.94 5.72
CA VAL A 76 12.62 7.12 6.60
C VAL A 76 13.11 6.75 8.01
N GLU A 77 12.63 5.64 8.58
CA GLU A 77 13.05 5.17 9.90
C GLU A 77 14.54 4.85 9.95
N ILE A 78 15.07 4.18 8.93
CA ILE A 78 16.50 3.87 8.81
C ILE A 78 17.34 5.15 8.77
N ILE A 79 16.94 6.12 7.95
CA ILE A 79 17.64 7.41 7.82
C ILE A 79 17.59 8.17 9.15
N ALA A 80 16.42 8.25 9.79
CA ALA A 80 16.23 8.97 11.04
C ALA A 80 17.05 8.36 12.20
N ALA A 81 17.17 7.03 12.24
CA ALA A 81 17.94 6.31 13.24
C ALA A 81 19.46 6.51 13.12
N HIS A 82 19.96 7.18 12.06
CA HIS A 82 21.39 7.30 11.74
C HIS A 82 22.10 5.94 11.80
N ALA A 83 21.37 4.87 11.50
CA ALA A 83 21.92 3.55 11.59
C ALA A 83 23.00 3.44 10.49
N ASN A 84 24.19 2.93 10.86
CA ASN A 84 25.19 2.43 9.92
C ASN A 84 25.09 0.89 9.85
N PRO A 85 23.97 0.29 9.43
CA PRO A 85 23.87 -1.15 9.37
C PRO A 85 24.62 -1.67 8.15
N GLU A 86 25.24 -2.84 8.31
CA GLU A 86 25.73 -3.60 7.17
C GLU A 86 24.56 -3.88 6.22
N ALA A 87 24.76 -3.66 4.92
CA ALA A 87 23.71 -3.74 3.91
C ALA A 87 22.96 -5.08 3.91
N ASN A 88 23.64 -6.19 4.24
CA ASN A 88 23.04 -7.52 4.32
C ASN A 88 22.05 -7.68 5.49
N VAL A 89 22.36 -7.09 6.64
CA VAL A 89 21.50 -7.15 7.83
C VAL A 89 20.24 -6.32 7.59
N LEU A 90 20.39 -5.16 6.95
CA LEU A 90 19.28 -4.28 6.60
C LEU A 90 18.37 -4.89 5.52
N ALA A 91 18.93 -5.52 4.49
CA ALA A 91 18.11 -6.19 3.48
C ALA A 91 17.28 -7.33 4.08
N THR A 92 17.87 -8.12 4.97
CA THR A 92 17.19 -9.25 5.62
C THR A 92 16.07 -8.76 6.55
N SER A 93 16.32 -7.73 7.36
CA SER A 93 15.31 -7.18 8.27
C SER A 93 14.15 -6.53 7.51
N LEU A 94 14.42 -5.82 6.41
CA LEU A 94 13.37 -5.24 5.56
C LEU A 94 12.48 -6.31 4.93
N VAL A 95 13.07 -7.40 4.42
CA VAL A 95 12.29 -8.49 3.82
C VAL A 95 11.42 -9.19 4.86
N ILE A 96 11.97 -9.50 6.04
CA ILE A 96 11.20 -10.11 7.12
C ILE A 96 10.09 -9.18 7.60
N GLY A 97 10.42 -7.89 7.82
CA GLY A 97 9.45 -6.87 8.20
C GLY A 97 8.33 -6.72 7.17
N PHE A 98 8.67 -6.74 5.89
CA PHE A 98 7.70 -6.71 4.79
C PHE A 98 6.76 -7.92 4.83
N VAL A 99 7.30 -9.12 4.94
CA VAL A 99 6.50 -10.36 4.96
C VAL A 99 5.54 -10.37 6.15
N ILE A 100 6.01 -9.95 7.33
CA ILE A 100 5.16 -9.87 8.54
C ILE A 100 4.10 -8.79 8.36
N ASN A 101 4.49 -7.59 7.93
CA ASN A 101 3.58 -6.45 7.80
C ASN A 101 2.48 -6.72 6.76
N MET A 102 2.86 -7.20 5.57
CA MET A 102 1.92 -7.55 4.51
C MET A 102 1.11 -8.81 4.86
N GLY A 103 1.74 -9.82 5.43
CA GLY A 103 1.08 -11.07 5.82
C GLY A 103 -0.01 -10.83 6.88
N LEU A 104 0.31 -10.09 7.94
CA LEU A 104 -0.66 -9.70 8.97
C LEU A 104 -1.74 -8.79 8.38
N GLY A 105 -1.36 -7.80 7.57
CA GLY A 105 -2.33 -6.93 6.89
C GLY A 105 -3.34 -7.72 6.05
N ALA A 106 -2.86 -8.70 5.27
CA ALA A 106 -3.71 -9.54 4.44
C ALA A 106 -4.64 -10.44 5.26
N ILE A 107 -4.12 -11.09 6.30
CA ILE A 107 -4.93 -11.95 7.18
C ILE A 107 -6.03 -11.13 7.86
N ILE A 108 -5.68 -9.97 8.41
CA ILE A 108 -6.63 -9.12 9.14
C ILE A 108 -7.63 -8.47 8.19
N GLY A 109 -7.22 -8.06 6.99
CA GLY A 109 -8.13 -7.52 5.98
C GLY A 109 -9.17 -8.54 5.57
N VAL A 110 -8.74 -9.74 5.15
CA VAL A 110 -9.66 -10.81 4.73
C VAL A 110 -10.61 -11.21 5.87
N LEU A 111 -10.10 -11.43 7.08
CA LEU A 111 -10.94 -11.77 8.23
C LEU A 111 -11.86 -10.61 8.63
N GLY A 112 -11.36 -9.38 8.58
CA GLY A 112 -12.08 -8.15 8.88
C GLY A 112 -13.22 -7.91 7.90
N GLY A 113 -12.95 -7.92 6.60
CA GLY A 113 -13.96 -7.79 5.55
C GLY A 113 -15.05 -8.87 5.66
N LEU A 114 -14.66 -10.13 5.86
CA LEU A 114 -15.62 -11.23 6.08
C LEU A 114 -16.47 -11.04 7.35
N ALA A 115 -15.92 -10.43 8.39
CA ALA A 115 -16.65 -10.10 9.61
C ALA A 115 -17.59 -8.90 9.39
N ILE A 116 -17.16 -7.87 8.65
CA ILE A 116 -17.98 -6.71 8.29
C ILE A 116 -19.21 -7.15 7.52
N VAL A 117 -19.04 -7.98 6.49
CA VAL A 117 -20.15 -8.51 5.67
C VAL A 117 -21.17 -9.22 6.56
N ARG A 118 -20.72 -10.15 7.41
CA ARG A 118 -21.59 -10.89 8.33
C ARG A 118 -22.29 -10.00 9.35
N LEU A 119 -21.62 -8.95 9.82
CA LEU A 119 -22.19 -8.03 10.80
C LEU A 119 -23.26 -7.14 10.16
N VAL A 120 -22.99 -6.60 8.98
CA VAL A 120 -23.93 -5.75 8.22
C VAL A 120 -25.18 -6.54 7.84
N GLU A 121 -25.02 -7.78 7.36
CA GLU A 121 -26.15 -8.68 7.05
C GLU A 121 -27.02 -8.98 8.26
N ARG A 122 -26.44 -9.07 9.46
CA ARG A 122 -27.17 -9.34 10.71
C ARG A 122 -27.91 -8.12 11.26
N LEU A 123 -27.37 -6.92 11.07
CA LEU A 123 -27.91 -5.69 11.69
C LEU A 123 -29.05 -5.06 10.89
N ASN A 124 -29.32 -5.51 9.66
CA ASN A 124 -30.40 -5.05 8.79
C ASN A 124 -30.52 -3.51 8.75
N LEU A 125 -29.39 -2.86 8.47
CA LEU A 125 -29.22 -1.41 8.54
C LEU A 125 -29.99 -0.68 7.43
N ASP A 126 -30.52 0.50 7.75
CA ASP A 126 -31.10 1.40 6.76
C ASP A 126 -30.06 1.84 5.71
N HIS A 127 -30.53 2.07 4.48
CA HIS A 127 -29.68 2.43 3.34
C HIS A 127 -28.77 3.66 3.59
N GLY A 128 -29.20 4.62 4.40
CA GLY A 128 -28.40 5.80 4.74
C GLY A 128 -27.30 5.53 5.77
N LEU A 129 -27.47 4.52 6.63
CA LEU A 129 -26.52 4.18 7.70
C LEU A 129 -25.44 3.21 7.20
N LEU A 130 -25.74 2.42 6.17
CA LEU A 130 -24.85 1.39 5.66
C LEU A 130 -23.46 1.92 5.23
N PRO A 131 -23.33 3.02 4.43
CA PRO A 131 -22.02 3.54 4.06
C PRO A 131 -21.21 4.04 5.26
N ILE A 132 -21.86 4.69 6.22
CA ILE A 132 -21.22 5.21 7.43
C ILE A 132 -20.70 4.05 8.28
N PHE A 133 -21.51 3.01 8.45
CA PHE A 133 -21.16 1.84 9.25
C PHE A 133 -20.02 1.05 8.62
N VAL A 134 -20.08 0.78 7.31
CA VAL A 134 -19.01 0.09 6.58
C VAL A 134 -17.71 0.88 6.66
N LEU A 135 -17.74 2.20 6.41
CA LEU A 135 -16.56 3.05 6.52
C LEU A 135 -15.95 3.00 7.92
N THR A 136 -16.78 3.07 8.96
CA THR A 136 -16.33 3.02 10.36
C THR A 136 -15.66 1.70 10.66
N LEU A 137 -16.26 0.58 10.25
CA LEU A 137 -15.68 -0.75 10.45
C LEU A 137 -14.39 -0.95 9.64
N SER A 138 -14.32 -0.46 8.39
CA SER A 138 -13.09 -0.48 7.59
C SER A 138 -11.98 0.30 8.29
N LEU A 139 -12.26 1.47 8.86
CA LEU A 139 -11.29 2.23 9.66
C LEU A 139 -10.89 1.50 10.95
N MET A 140 -11.79 0.71 11.55
CA MET A 140 -11.44 -0.16 12.67
C MET A 140 -10.49 -1.29 12.25
N VAL A 141 -10.73 -1.92 11.09
CA VAL A 141 -9.83 -2.94 10.51
C VAL A 141 -8.45 -2.33 10.22
N PHE A 142 -8.41 -1.13 9.64
CA PHE A 142 -7.18 -0.36 9.43
C PHE A 142 -6.38 -0.23 10.73
N ALA A 143 -7.03 0.30 11.76
CA ALA A 143 -6.39 0.62 13.03
C ALA A 143 -5.96 -0.65 13.77
N ALA A 144 -6.79 -1.70 13.76
CA ALA A 144 -6.47 -2.99 14.37
C ALA A 144 -5.27 -3.65 13.69
N ALA A 145 -5.22 -3.64 12.36
CA ALA A 145 -4.08 -4.17 11.60
C ALA A 145 -2.80 -3.41 11.91
N GLY A 146 -2.84 -2.08 11.87
CA GLY A 146 -1.70 -1.22 12.20
C GLY A 146 -1.19 -1.42 13.63
N ALA A 147 -2.10 -1.57 14.60
CA ALA A 147 -1.75 -1.72 16.01
C ALA A 147 -0.96 -3.01 16.32
N ILE A 148 -1.14 -4.07 15.53
CA ILE A 148 -0.40 -5.33 15.70
C ILE A 148 0.77 -5.49 14.73
N GLY A 149 1.15 -4.41 14.04
CA GLY A 149 2.30 -4.38 13.13
C GLY A 149 2.00 -4.87 11.69
N GLY A 150 0.74 -5.03 11.33
CA GLY A 150 0.30 -5.31 9.96
C GLY A 150 0.12 -4.04 9.13
N SER A 151 0.06 -4.18 7.80
CA SER A 151 -0.27 -3.08 6.90
C SER A 151 -1.77 -2.76 7.00
N GLY A 152 -2.10 -1.67 7.70
CA GLY A 152 -3.47 -1.16 7.75
C GLY A 152 -4.03 -0.81 6.36
N PHE A 153 -3.19 -0.26 5.48
CA PHE A 153 -3.57 0.08 4.10
C PHE A 153 -3.98 -1.17 3.30
N LEU A 154 -3.17 -2.23 3.38
CA LEU A 154 -3.52 -3.51 2.73
C LEU A 154 -4.76 -4.14 3.38
N ALA A 155 -4.90 -4.04 4.70
CA ALA A 155 -6.03 -4.61 5.42
C ALA A 155 -7.37 -3.94 5.10
N VAL A 156 -7.39 -2.65 4.79
CA VAL A 156 -8.62 -1.96 4.36
C VAL A 156 -8.95 -2.23 2.89
N TYR A 157 -7.92 -2.40 2.08
CA TYR A 157 -8.07 -2.69 0.65
C TYR A 157 -8.69 -4.08 0.41
N LEU A 158 -8.33 -5.07 1.23
CA LEU A 158 -8.80 -6.46 1.16
C LEU A 158 -10.08 -6.70 1.97
#